data_AF-A0A7V2PFE9-F1
#
_entry.id   AF-A0A7V2PFE9-F1
#
_cell.length_a   1.000
_cell.length_b   1.000
_cell.length_c   1.000
_cell.angle_alpha   90.00
_cell.angle_beta   90.00
_cell.angle_gamma   90.00
#
_symmetry.space_group_name_H-M   'P 1'
#
loop_
_entity.id
_entity.type
_entity.pdbx_description
1 polymer ?
#
loop_
_entity_poly.entity_id
_entity_poly.type
_entity_poly.pdbx_seq_one_letter_code
_entity_poly.pdbx_strand_id
1 'polypeptide(L)'
;MLLTITLIVNFLGLIMALWLGFYVITRSPRKPIAWLSGLALWSLSGNFLNILLALNPPPVLEQVPSWFRIYQAFIEGNLAKGANSWLEGWLLVPSIMLWHHVTMLMRPGGMNLWRRIRVIFGYLISLSAIYLQVTTPYLLVADPEGDPLYINTLNAGSLYPIFFILLLGYILMSAMNLLRSVQDTSSRLMRKQLTTLVIATLIAGMTIPLSFLGSLIGIRIPVAIPSALLILTLTAIGVGVTRYSALMEGRTLRKDFLFNAITMAGVTILYVLVSLLSVWFFGVPPGIFVFVIMFAVITHSLVDLVRRSVDVIVYRHETRELREKLIGLAYLISERGGMAEYLQRALREICVSVKATSGIIVVFGEDELQVAARHLYQGDLNHLSEEDLKADDVLHIEGDRLPMSMKVALLVPLYAEGKQVGALLLGRPKNAMRYSNTDIDRQLYPSDKLADVIKDMTREPERIALITSLVEKEAMKRREEVELIDVSVVEDALRNLSDYAYLGHSSLVSLELVTVSTSEDLVTHIDRGKVLRNLITDTIEKLRPSDEPPGEIPPREWHPYVILHDAYVMDIPNRDIIAKLYISEGTFNRTRRSAIRAIARAMSEMEGAVETET
;
A
#
# COMPACT_ATOMS: atom_id res chain seq x y z
N MET A 1 -46.91 -1.67 12.22
CA MET A 1 -46.14 -2.37 11.16
C MET A 1 -44.87 -1.63 10.79
N LEU A 2 -44.94 -0.35 10.37
CA LEU A 2 -43.75 0.42 9.98
C LEU A 2 -42.68 0.50 11.08
N LEU A 3 -43.06 0.86 12.31
CA LEU A 3 -42.16 0.87 13.48
C LEU A 3 -41.41 -0.45 13.64
N THR A 4 -42.12 -1.58 13.60
CA THR A 4 -41.53 -2.92 13.72
C THR A 4 -40.52 -3.20 12.62
N ILE A 5 -40.84 -2.84 11.37
CA ILE A 5 -39.92 -2.98 10.23
C ILE A 5 -38.68 -2.10 10.45
N THR A 6 -38.86 -0.83 10.82
CA THR A 6 -37.73 0.08 11.08
C THR A 6 -36.83 -0.45 12.19
N LEU A 7 -37.39 -0.98 13.28
CA LEU A 7 -36.61 -1.58 14.36
C LEU A 7 -35.82 -2.80 13.88
N ILE A 8 -36.46 -3.75 13.19
CA ILE A 8 -35.81 -4.96 12.68
C ILE A 8 -34.66 -4.61 11.73
N VAL A 9 -34.93 -3.73 10.76
CA VAL A 9 -33.93 -3.28 9.77
C VAL A 9 -32.74 -2.65 10.50
N ASN A 10 -32.95 -1.69 11.39
CA ASN A 10 -31.84 -1.02 12.05
C ASN A 10 -31.07 -1.94 13.03
N PHE A 11 -31.74 -2.88 13.71
CA PHE A 11 -31.05 -3.90 14.51
C PHE A 11 -30.16 -4.79 13.66
N LEU A 12 -30.69 -5.33 12.56
CA LEU A 12 -29.91 -6.17 11.63
C LEU A 12 -28.72 -5.39 11.07
N GLY A 13 -28.94 -4.13 10.66
CA GLY A 13 -27.88 -3.24 10.18
C GLY A 13 -26.79 -3.01 11.22
N LEU A 14 -27.16 -2.73 12.48
CA LEU A 14 -26.23 -2.55 13.60
C LEU A 14 -25.35 -3.78 13.80
N ILE A 15 -25.97 -4.96 13.90
CA ILE A 15 -25.28 -6.24 14.12
C ILE A 15 -24.34 -6.54 12.95
N MET A 16 -24.83 -6.44 11.71
CA MET A 16 -24.04 -6.71 10.51
C MET A 16 -22.84 -5.76 10.38
N ALA A 17 -23.04 -4.46 10.60
CA ALA A 17 -21.98 -3.46 10.49
C ALA A 17 -20.89 -3.67 11.54
N LEU A 18 -21.27 -3.91 12.80
CA LEU A 18 -20.32 -4.20 13.89
C LEU A 18 -19.52 -5.46 13.62
N TRP A 19 -20.22 -6.58 13.40
CA TRP A 19 -19.61 -7.88 13.16
C TRP A 19 -18.69 -7.84 11.94
N LEU A 20 -19.14 -7.31 10.80
CA LEU A 20 -18.33 -7.22 9.59
C LEU A 20 -17.10 -6.33 9.80
N GLY A 21 -17.22 -5.23 10.55
CA GLY A 21 -16.09 -4.37 10.89
C GLY A 21 -15.01 -5.10 11.70
N PHE A 22 -15.40 -5.84 12.74
CA PHE A 22 -14.46 -6.69 13.49
C PHE A 22 -13.91 -7.82 12.62
N TYR A 23 -14.75 -8.48 11.83
CA TYR A 23 -14.33 -9.56 10.96
C TYR A 23 -13.25 -9.11 9.96
N VAL A 24 -13.41 -7.93 9.35
CA VAL A 24 -12.40 -7.35 8.43
C VAL A 24 -11.08 -7.07 9.13
N ILE A 25 -11.11 -6.45 10.31
CA ILE A 25 -9.89 -6.11 11.05
C ILE A 25 -9.18 -7.35 11.58
N THR A 26 -9.91 -8.29 12.17
CA THR A 26 -9.36 -9.51 12.77
C THR A 26 -8.67 -10.41 11.74
N ARG A 27 -9.15 -10.40 10.50
CA ARG A 27 -8.55 -11.17 9.41
C ARG A 27 -7.29 -10.52 8.85
N SER A 28 -7.22 -9.19 8.86
CA SER A 28 -6.12 -8.42 8.26
C SER A 28 -5.59 -7.30 9.16
N PRO A 29 -5.12 -7.61 10.39
CA PRO A 29 -4.85 -6.59 11.41
C PRO A 29 -3.66 -5.67 11.08
N ARG A 30 -2.85 -6.02 10.09
CA ARG A 30 -1.65 -5.25 9.68
C ARG A 30 -1.90 -4.31 8.51
N LYS A 31 -3.04 -4.40 7.81
CA LYS A 31 -3.30 -3.59 6.61
C LYS A 31 -4.11 -2.35 6.94
N PRO A 32 -3.72 -1.17 6.45
CA PRO A 32 -4.47 0.07 6.68
C PRO A 32 -5.86 0.02 6.04
N ILE A 33 -6.01 -0.65 4.89
CA ILE A 33 -7.30 -0.83 4.20
C ILE A 33 -8.32 -1.53 5.11
N ALA A 34 -7.91 -2.57 5.84
CA ALA A 34 -8.80 -3.32 6.71
C ALA A 34 -9.28 -2.47 7.89
N TRP A 35 -8.36 -1.74 8.53
CA TRP A 35 -8.68 -0.81 9.61
C TRP A 35 -9.61 0.32 9.17
N LEU A 36 -9.30 0.99 8.05
CA LEU A 36 -10.15 2.06 7.53
C LEU A 36 -11.53 1.55 7.12
N SER A 37 -11.61 0.34 6.56
CA SER A 37 -12.89 -0.29 6.23
C SER A 37 -13.68 -0.65 7.49
N GLY A 38 -13.03 -1.21 8.51
CA GLY A 38 -13.66 -1.49 9.79
C GLY A 38 -14.15 -0.23 10.49
N LEU A 39 -13.35 0.85 10.48
CA LEU A 39 -13.76 2.16 11.01
C LEU A 39 -14.94 2.75 10.22
N ALA A 40 -14.98 2.60 8.89
CA ALA A 40 -16.13 3.03 8.10
C ALA A 40 -17.40 2.25 8.49
N LEU A 41 -17.28 0.92 8.64
CA LEU A 41 -18.39 0.06 9.05
C LEU A 41 -18.87 0.36 10.48
N TRP A 42 -17.97 0.66 11.43
CA TRP A 42 -18.34 1.09 12.78
C TRP A 42 -18.93 2.50 12.80
N SER A 43 -18.48 3.40 11.92
CA SER A 43 -19.16 4.67 11.74
C SER A 43 -20.58 4.48 11.18
N LEU A 44 -20.78 3.52 10.28
CA LEU A 44 -22.11 3.15 9.80
C LEU A 44 -22.97 2.52 10.90
N SER A 45 -22.38 1.71 11.78
CA SER A 45 -23.09 1.10 12.91
C SER A 45 -23.63 2.15 13.88
N GLY A 46 -22.89 3.25 14.08
CA GLY A 46 -23.36 4.41 14.84
C GLY A 46 -24.67 5.00 14.29
N ASN A 47 -24.86 5.05 12.96
CA ASN A 47 -26.11 5.53 12.36
C ASN A 47 -27.32 4.63 12.70
N PHE A 48 -27.14 3.31 12.63
CA PHE A 48 -28.18 2.35 13.01
C PHE A 48 -28.51 2.44 14.51
N LEU A 49 -27.48 2.54 15.36
CA LEU A 49 -27.65 2.75 16.80
C LEU A 49 -28.45 4.02 17.07
N ASN A 50 -28.11 5.11 16.38
CA ASN A 50 -28.75 6.40 16.55
C ASN A 50 -30.26 6.36 16.24
N ILE A 51 -30.64 5.68 15.15
CA ILE A 51 -32.05 5.49 14.79
C ILE A 51 -32.77 4.61 15.83
N LEU A 52 -32.12 3.55 16.34
CA LEU A 52 -32.71 2.71 17.38
C LEU A 52 -32.96 3.48 18.69
N LEU A 53 -32.04 4.38 19.05
CA LEU A 53 -32.19 5.25 20.23
C LEU A 53 -33.26 6.33 20.03
N ALA A 54 -33.43 6.85 18.82
CA ALA A 54 -34.54 7.75 18.51
C ALA A 54 -35.92 7.06 18.66
N LEU A 55 -36.01 5.79 18.29
CA LEU A 55 -37.25 5.02 18.39
C LEU A 55 -37.51 4.44 19.79
N ASN A 56 -36.45 4.18 20.56
CA ASN A 56 -36.51 3.66 21.92
C ASN A 56 -35.47 4.38 22.80
N PRO A 57 -35.71 5.65 23.17
CA PRO A 57 -34.77 6.39 23.99
C PRO A 57 -34.58 5.70 25.34
N PRO A 58 -33.35 5.63 25.86
CA PRO A 58 -33.11 5.09 27.18
C PRO A 58 -33.80 5.97 28.23
N PRO A 59 -34.23 5.40 29.38
CA PRO A 59 -34.78 6.19 30.47
C PRO A 59 -33.75 7.20 30.97
N VAL A 60 -34.21 8.40 31.34
CA VAL A 60 -33.38 9.42 31.98
C VAL A 60 -32.94 8.87 33.34
N LEU A 61 -31.63 8.74 33.54
CA LEU A 61 -31.08 8.29 34.81
C LEU A 61 -31.08 9.45 35.79
N GLU A 62 -31.94 9.40 36.82
CA GLU A 62 -32.01 10.44 37.86
C GLU A 62 -30.73 10.52 38.72
N GLN A 63 -29.94 9.44 38.78
CA GLN A 63 -28.69 9.38 39.52
C GLN A 63 -27.59 8.74 38.67
N VAL A 64 -26.69 9.58 38.17
CA VAL A 64 -25.57 9.18 37.32
C VAL A 64 -24.25 9.30 38.10
N PRO A 65 -23.44 8.24 38.19
CA PRO A 65 -22.12 8.31 38.82
C PRO A 65 -21.25 9.43 38.23
N SER A 66 -20.45 10.11 39.06
CA SER A 66 -19.65 11.28 38.64
C SER A 66 -18.71 11.01 37.46
N TRP A 67 -18.18 9.79 37.34
CA TRP A 67 -17.32 9.37 36.23
C TRP A 67 -18.06 9.26 34.89
N PHE A 68 -19.39 9.13 34.90
CA PHE A 68 -20.24 9.04 33.70
C PHE A 68 -20.77 10.42 33.25
N ARG A 69 -20.52 11.51 34.00
CA ARG A 69 -20.99 12.87 33.68
C ARG A 69 -20.51 13.41 32.33
N ILE A 70 -19.34 12.99 31.85
CA ILE A 70 -18.82 13.40 30.54
C ILE A 70 -19.71 12.85 29.41
N TYR A 71 -20.18 11.61 29.55
CA TYR A 71 -21.13 11.00 28.62
C TYR A 71 -22.55 11.53 28.83
N GLN A 72 -22.89 11.90 30.07
CA GLN A 72 -24.16 12.51 30.44
C GLN A 72 -24.38 13.85 29.72
N ALA A 73 -23.38 14.70 29.51
CA ALA A 73 -23.57 15.95 28.76
C ALA A 73 -24.05 15.72 27.30
N PHE A 74 -23.58 14.65 26.66
CA PHE A 74 -24.05 14.22 25.33
C PHE A 74 -25.44 13.59 25.38
N ILE A 75 -25.72 12.82 26.43
CA ILE A 75 -26.98 12.08 26.62
C ILE A 75 -28.13 12.99 27.10
N GLU A 76 -27.89 13.88 28.05
CA GLU A 76 -28.84 14.87 28.57
C GLU A 76 -29.19 15.94 27.54
N GLY A 77 -28.22 16.41 26.75
CA GLY A 77 -28.49 17.38 25.68
C GLY A 77 -29.49 16.86 24.65
N ASN A 78 -29.49 15.55 24.38
CA ASN A 78 -30.44 14.90 23.49
C ASN A 78 -31.72 14.48 24.24
N LEU A 79 -31.62 13.85 25.40
CA LEU A 79 -32.80 13.45 26.20
C LEU A 79 -33.68 14.65 26.59
N ALA A 80 -33.09 15.81 26.91
CA ALA A 80 -33.83 17.03 27.24
C ALA A 80 -34.55 17.66 26.02
N LYS A 81 -34.06 17.39 24.80
CA LYS A 81 -34.65 17.85 23.53
C LYS A 81 -35.67 16.87 22.94
N GLY A 82 -35.93 15.75 23.61
CA GLY A 82 -36.86 14.71 23.18
C GLY A 82 -36.23 13.62 22.31
N ALA A 83 -36.99 12.55 22.06
CA ALA A 83 -36.52 11.34 21.36
C ALA A 83 -35.98 11.62 19.95
N ASN A 84 -36.52 12.63 19.26
CA ASN A 84 -36.15 12.97 17.90
C ASN A 84 -34.74 13.57 17.79
N SER A 85 -34.25 14.21 18.85
CA SER A 85 -32.89 14.79 18.87
C SER A 85 -31.79 13.73 18.72
N TRP A 86 -32.09 12.47 19.08
CA TRP A 86 -31.17 11.38 18.79
C TRP A 86 -30.87 11.32 17.29
N LEU A 87 -31.83 11.56 16.39
CA LEU A 87 -31.57 11.55 14.94
C LEU A 87 -30.49 12.56 14.48
N GLU A 88 -30.24 13.64 15.23
CA GLU A 88 -29.16 14.61 14.98
C GLU A 88 -27.78 14.12 15.45
N GLY A 89 -27.75 13.18 16.41
CA GLY A 89 -26.55 12.84 17.18
C GLY A 89 -25.45 12.11 16.42
N TRP A 90 -25.73 11.55 15.24
CA TRP A 90 -24.75 10.81 14.45
C TRP A 90 -24.84 11.11 12.95
N LEU A 91 -23.72 11.54 12.38
CA LEU A 91 -23.60 11.85 10.95
C LEU A 91 -22.98 10.69 10.18
N LEU A 92 -23.47 10.45 8.96
CA LEU A 92 -22.89 9.48 8.00
C LEU A 92 -21.55 9.95 7.39
N VAL A 93 -21.17 11.22 7.60
CA VAL A 93 -19.99 11.84 6.98
C VAL A 93 -18.68 11.06 7.25
N PRO A 94 -18.35 10.63 8.48
CA PRO A 94 -17.10 9.93 8.73
C PRO A 94 -17.01 8.61 7.98
N SER A 95 -18.10 7.85 7.89
CA SER A 95 -18.18 6.61 7.10
C SER A 95 -17.84 6.86 5.63
N ILE A 96 -18.38 7.92 5.03
CA ILE A 96 -18.13 8.28 3.63
C ILE A 96 -16.66 8.66 3.42
N MET A 97 -16.06 9.44 4.33
CA MET A 97 -14.68 9.90 4.20
C MET A 97 -13.66 8.77 4.43
N LEU A 98 -13.93 7.89 5.40
CA LEU A 98 -13.15 6.68 5.62
C LEU A 98 -13.22 5.75 4.40
N TRP A 99 -14.42 5.54 3.86
CA TRP A 99 -14.60 4.75 2.63
C TRP A 99 -13.87 5.37 1.44
N HIS A 100 -13.92 6.70 1.29
CA HIS A 100 -13.16 7.38 0.23
C HIS A 100 -11.66 7.10 0.34
N HIS A 101 -11.10 7.18 1.56
CA HIS A 101 -9.70 6.86 1.82
C HIS A 101 -9.38 5.40 1.45
N VAL A 102 -10.27 4.45 1.80
CA VAL A 102 -10.15 3.04 1.37
C VAL A 102 -10.06 2.95 -0.16
N THR A 103 -10.98 3.56 -0.90
CA THR A 103 -10.98 3.50 -2.37
C THR A 103 -9.73 4.13 -3.01
N MET A 104 -9.12 5.13 -2.34
CA MET A 104 -7.86 5.73 -2.80
C MET A 104 -6.67 4.79 -2.63
N LEU A 105 -6.63 4.03 -1.53
CA LEU A 105 -5.59 3.03 -1.28
C LEU A 105 -5.70 1.82 -2.22
N MET A 106 -6.91 1.51 -2.70
CA MET A 106 -7.14 0.44 -3.67
C MET A 106 -6.66 0.78 -5.09
N ARG A 107 -6.41 2.05 -5.39
CA ARG A 107 -6.07 2.49 -6.74
C ARG A 107 -4.58 2.24 -7.04
N PRO A 108 -4.23 1.72 -8.24
CA PRO A 108 -2.83 1.53 -8.63
C PRO A 108 -2.04 2.86 -8.63
N GLY A 109 -0.72 2.75 -8.45
CA GLY A 109 0.23 3.88 -8.53
C GLY A 109 0.53 4.62 -7.22
N GLY A 110 0.23 4.03 -6.05
CA GLY A 110 0.57 4.61 -4.74
C GLY A 110 -0.13 5.93 -4.42
N MET A 111 0.26 6.55 -3.30
CA MET A 111 -0.39 7.75 -2.77
C MET A 111 0.37 9.03 -3.16
N ASN A 112 0.01 9.64 -4.28
CA ASN A 112 0.56 10.93 -4.73
C ASN A 112 0.03 12.12 -3.90
N LEU A 113 0.66 13.30 -4.06
CA LEU A 113 0.34 14.50 -3.29
C LEU A 113 -1.14 14.90 -3.41
N TRP A 114 -1.69 14.90 -4.63
CA TRP A 114 -3.10 15.25 -4.88
C TRP A 114 -4.09 14.27 -4.23
N ARG A 115 -3.80 12.97 -4.23
CA ARG A 115 -4.61 11.96 -3.53
C ARG A 115 -4.59 12.20 -2.02
N ARG A 116 -3.42 12.53 -1.44
CA ARG A 116 -3.28 12.87 -0.02
C ARG A 116 -4.07 14.11 0.36
N ILE A 117 -3.95 15.19 -0.41
CA ILE A 117 -4.67 16.44 -0.16
C ILE A 117 -6.19 16.19 -0.14
N ARG A 118 -6.72 15.41 -1.10
CA ARG A 118 -8.15 15.06 -1.15
C ARG A 118 -8.64 14.28 0.06
N VAL A 119 -7.83 13.36 0.58
CA VAL A 119 -8.14 12.59 1.79
C VAL A 119 -8.13 13.50 3.01
N ILE A 120 -7.10 14.34 3.16
CA ILE A 120 -7.00 15.32 4.25
C ILE A 120 -8.21 16.26 4.25
N PHE A 121 -8.56 16.80 3.07
CA PHE A 121 -9.73 17.67 2.93
C PHE A 121 -11.04 16.96 3.31
N GLY A 122 -11.18 15.67 2.98
CA GLY A 122 -12.34 14.87 3.39
C GLY A 122 -12.45 14.74 4.90
N TYR A 123 -11.33 14.48 5.59
CA TYR A 123 -11.32 14.44 7.06
C TYR A 123 -11.61 15.80 7.70
N LEU A 124 -11.11 16.91 7.12
CA LEU A 124 -11.44 18.26 7.59
C LEU A 124 -12.94 18.56 7.44
N ILE A 125 -13.56 18.16 6.32
CA ILE A 125 -15.02 18.25 6.13
C ILE A 125 -15.74 17.43 7.20
N SER A 126 -15.29 16.20 7.46
CA SER A 126 -15.92 15.34 8.48
C SER A 126 -15.87 15.94 9.87
N LEU A 127 -14.71 16.46 10.29
CA LEU A 127 -14.55 17.11 11.59
C LEU A 127 -15.38 18.38 11.68
N SER A 128 -15.40 19.19 10.61
CA SER A 128 -16.22 20.40 10.54
C SER A 128 -17.72 20.08 10.60
N ALA A 129 -18.17 19.01 9.94
CA ALA A 129 -19.55 18.56 9.98
C ALA A 129 -19.97 18.19 11.40
N ILE A 130 -19.15 17.39 12.10
CA ILE A 130 -19.41 16.98 13.48
C ILE A 130 -19.46 18.23 14.38
N TYR A 131 -18.46 19.10 14.27
CA TYR A 131 -18.40 20.31 15.07
C TYR A 131 -19.63 21.21 14.85
N LEU A 132 -20.00 21.46 13.60
CA LEU A 132 -21.16 22.28 13.25
C LEU A 132 -22.47 21.65 13.71
N GLN A 133 -22.65 20.33 13.59
CA GLN A 133 -23.86 19.64 14.03
C GLN A 133 -24.05 19.70 15.54
N VAL A 134 -22.96 19.65 16.31
CA VAL A 134 -23.00 19.72 17.78
C VAL A 134 -23.24 21.15 18.27
N THR A 135 -22.69 22.16 17.58
CA THR A 135 -22.65 23.54 18.08
C THR A 135 -23.68 24.47 17.46
N THR A 136 -24.22 24.16 16.28
CA THR A 136 -25.07 25.07 15.51
C THR A 136 -26.26 24.36 14.86
N PRO A 137 -27.37 25.07 14.61
CA PRO A 137 -28.53 24.53 13.89
C PRO A 137 -28.36 24.58 12.35
N TYR A 138 -27.14 24.76 11.83
CA TYR A 138 -26.91 25.00 10.41
C TYR A 138 -26.91 23.74 9.53
N LEU A 139 -26.86 22.54 10.14
CA LEU A 139 -26.85 21.26 9.42
C LEU A 139 -28.22 20.57 9.46
N LEU A 140 -28.44 19.62 10.38
CA LEU A 140 -29.74 18.98 10.54
C LEU A 140 -30.30 19.33 11.91
N VAL A 141 -31.59 19.67 11.97
CA VAL A 141 -32.29 19.94 13.23
C VAL A 141 -33.55 19.10 13.24
N ALA A 142 -33.67 18.21 14.23
CA ALA A 142 -34.85 17.41 14.46
C ALA A 142 -35.99 18.29 14.96
N ASP A 143 -37.15 18.12 14.35
CA ASP A 143 -38.41 18.64 14.82
C ASP A 143 -38.81 17.92 16.12
N PRO A 144 -38.97 18.63 17.25
CA PRO A 144 -39.39 18.02 18.51
C PRO A 144 -40.72 17.28 18.44
N GLU A 145 -41.63 17.69 17.55
CA GLU A 145 -42.97 17.10 17.38
C GLU A 145 -43.05 16.13 16.19
N GLY A 146 -41.98 15.99 15.42
CA GLY A 146 -41.95 15.12 14.25
C GLY A 146 -42.05 13.62 14.59
N ASP A 147 -42.43 12.80 13.61
CA ASP A 147 -42.44 11.34 13.77
C ASP A 147 -41.03 10.78 13.43
N PRO A 148 -40.30 10.15 14.38
CA PRO A 148 -38.96 9.63 14.15
C PRO A 148 -38.90 8.49 13.12
N LEU A 149 -40.05 7.97 12.69
CA LEU A 149 -40.13 6.99 11.59
C LEU A 149 -39.88 7.58 10.21
N TYR A 150 -39.90 8.90 10.07
CA TYR A 150 -39.75 9.59 8.79
C TYR A 150 -38.60 10.59 8.78
N ILE A 151 -37.92 10.69 7.64
CA ILE A 151 -36.74 11.56 7.46
C ILE A 151 -37.11 13.04 7.53
N ASN A 152 -38.34 13.43 7.15
CA ASN A 152 -38.79 14.82 7.17
C ASN A 152 -38.92 15.41 8.59
N THR A 153 -38.74 14.59 9.63
CA THR A 153 -38.53 15.07 11.01
C THR A 153 -37.19 15.77 11.16
N LEU A 154 -36.20 15.50 10.29
CA LEU A 154 -34.94 16.24 10.25
C LEU A 154 -35.07 17.41 9.26
N ASN A 155 -35.16 18.63 9.78
CA ASN A 155 -35.17 19.85 8.98
C ASN A 155 -33.75 20.23 8.55
N ALA A 156 -33.58 20.52 7.27
CA ALA A 156 -32.31 20.98 6.72
C ALA A 156 -32.03 22.45 7.10
N GLY A 157 -30.91 22.69 7.77
CA GLY A 157 -30.35 24.00 8.03
C GLY A 157 -29.67 24.62 6.79
N SER A 158 -29.23 25.87 6.92
CA SER A 158 -28.72 26.67 5.79
C SER A 158 -27.46 26.10 5.11
N LEU A 159 -26.61 25.38 5.84
CA LEU A 159 -25.37 24.79 5.30
C LEU A 159 -25.58 23.35 4.78
N TYR A 160 -26.71 22.72 5.08
CA TYR A 160 -26.97 21.34 4.69
C TYR A 160 -26.89 21.08 3.17
N PRO A 161 -27.42 21.94 2.27
CA PRO A 161 -27.29 21.74 0.82
C PRO A 161 -25.84 21.70 0.33
N ILE A 162 -24.95 22.49 0.95
CA ILE A 162 -23.53 22.51 0.61
C ILE A 162 -22.90 21.17 1.02
N PHE A 163 -23.17 20.71 2.24
CA PHE A 163 -22.70 19.40 2.71
C PHE A 163 -23.25 18.27 1.84
N PHE A 164 -24.52 18.32 1.44
CA PHE A 164 -25.12 17.35 0.52
C PHE A 164 -24.30 17.21 -0.77
N ILE A 165 -23.96 18.33 -1.42
CA ILE A 165 -23.16 18.33 -2.66
C ILE A 165 -21.77 17.73 -2.41
N LEU A 166 -21.12 18.11 -1.29
CA LEU A 166 -19.82 17.57 -0.93
C LEU A 166 -19.86 16.06 -0.72
N LEU A 167 -20.83 15.55 0.05
CA LEU A 167 -20.97 14.11 0.31
C LEU A 167 -21.27 13.33 -0.96
N LEU A 168 -22.18 13.84 -1.80
CA LEU A 168 -22.48 13.24 -3.10
C LEU A 168 -21.22 13.21 -3.99
N GLY A 169 -20.44 14.29 -4.00
CA GLY A 169 -19.16 14.37 -4.69
C GLY A 169 -18.17 13.31 -4.21
N TYR A 170 -18.03 13.11 -2.90
CA TYR A 170 -17.14 12.10 -2.33
C TYR A 170 -17.58 10.67 -2.63
N ILE A 171 -18.88 10.40 -2.68
CA ILE A 171 -19.40 9.09 -3.12
C ILE A 171 -19.13 8.86 -4.60
N LEU A 172 -19.42 9.83 -5.47
CA LEU A 172 -19.12 9.73 -6.90
C LEU A 172 -17.62 9.51 -7.12
N MET A 173 -16.77 10.26 -6.43
CA MET A 173 -15.32 10.11 -6.49
C MET A 173 -14.87 8.73 -6.02
N SER A 174 -15.49 8.17 -4.98
CA SER A 174 -15.20 6.81 -4.49
C SER A 174 -15.61 5.75 -5.51
N ALA A 175 -16.79 5.89 -6.12
CA ALA A 175 -17.24 5.01 -7.19
C ALA A 175 -16.32 5.11 -8.43
N MET A 176 -15.91 6.31 -8.83
CA MET A 176 -14.97 6.54 -9.93
C MET A 176 -13.58 5.94 -9.65
N ASN A 177 -13.08 6.05 -8.42
CA ASN A 177 -11.81 5.42 -8.02
C ASN A 177 -11.87 3.90 -8.18
N LEU A 178 -12.96 3.28 -7.73
CA LEU A 178 -13.17 1.85 -7.87
C LEU A 178 -13.37 1.44 -9.34
N LEU A 179 -14.16 2.19 -10.12
CA LEU A 179 -14.37 1.94 -11.55
C LEU A 179 -13.08 2.00 -12.37
N ARG A 180 -12.22 2.99 -12.10
CA ARG A 180 -10.89 3.04 -12.74
C ARG A 180 -10.05 1.84 -12.35
N SER A 181 -10.09 1.43 -11.08
CA SER A 181 -9.38 0.24 -10.61
C SER A 181 -9.91 -1.06 -11.26
N VAL A 182 -11.21 -1.15 -11.56
CA VAL A 182 -11.82 -2.26 -12.34
C VAL A 182 -11.24 -2.31 -13.75
N GLN A 183 -11.07 -1.15 -14.39
CA GLN A 183 -10.54 -1.04 -15.76
C GLN A 183 -9.05 -1.38 -15.83
N ASP A 184 -8.27 -0.91 -14.86
CA ASP A 184 -6.81 -1.10 -14.81
C ASP A 184 -6.40 -2.54 -14.41
N THR A 185 -7.33 -3.33 -13.89
CA THR A 185 -7.04 -4.68 -13.39
C THR A 185 -7.17 -5.75 -14.49
N SER A 186 -6.12 -6.55 -14.67
CA SER A 186 -6.09 -7.71 -15.59
C SER A 186 -6.75 -8.98 -15.02
N SER A 187 -6.80 -9.10 -13.69
CA SER A 187 -7.38 -10.26 -12.99
C SER A 187 -8.91 -10.24 -12.98
N ARG A 188 -9.54 -11.31 -13.50
CA ARG A 188 -11.00 -11.47 -13.55
C ARG A 188 -11.62 -11.50 -12.14
N LEU A 189 -10.92 -12.05 -11.16
CA LEU A 189 -11.36 -12.16 -9.76
C LEU A 189 -11.40 -10.78 -9.10
N MET A 190 -10.29 -10.05 -9.16
CA MET A 190 -10.15 -8.70 -8.62
C MET A 190 -11.11 -7.71 -9.34
N ARG A 191 -11.36 -7.92 -10.64
CA ARG A 191 -12.37 -7.15 -11.38
C ARG A 191 -13.77 -7.34 -10.76
N LYS A 192 -14.22 -8.59 -10.56
CA LYS A 192 -15.52 -8.88 -9.94
C LYS A 192 -15.61 -8.30 -8.53
N GLN A 193 -14.55 -8.43 -7.74
CA GLN A 193 -14.45 -7.86 -6.40
C GLN A 193 -14.69 -6.34 -6.40
N LEU A 194 -13.93 -5.62 -7.22
CA LEU A 194 -14.04 -4.17 -7.31
C LEU A 194 -15.41 -3.75 -7.87
N THR A 195 -15.98 -4.49 -8.83
CA THR A 195 -17.36 -4.25 -9.31
C THR A 195 -18.39 -4.41 -8.20
N THR A 196 -18.28 -5.42 -7.34
CA THR A 196 -19.16 -5.55 -6.17
C THR A 196 -19.04 -4.35 -5.23
N LEU A 197 -17.83 -3.84 -5.01
CA LEU A 197 -17.62 -2.63 -4.19
C LEU A 197 -18.16 -1.36 -4.85
N VAL A 198 -18.08 -1.23 -6.19
CA VAL A 198 -18.73 -0.13 -6.93
C VAL A 198 -20.25 -0.17 -6.69
N ILE A 199 -20.88 -1.33 -6.87
CA ILE A 199 -22.32 -1.50 -6.68
C ILE A 199 -22.70 -1.15 -5.23
N ALA A 200 -21.96 -1.67 -4.25
CA ALA A 200 -22.18 -1.37 -2.83
C ALA A 200 -22.08 0.14 -2.54
N THR A 201 -21.10 0.84 -3.13
CA THR A 201 -20.89 2.28 -2.99
C THR A 201 -22.04 3.08 -3.60
N LEU A 202 -22.53 2.68 -4.78
CA LEU A 202 -23.66 3.35 -5.44
C LEU A 202 -24.98 3.16 -4.68
N ILE A 203 -25.23 1.95 -4.17
CA ILE A 203 -26.41 1.65 -3.34
C ILE A 203 -26.39 2.49 -2.06
N ALA A 204 -25.25 2.55 -1.36
CA ALA A 204 -25.10 3.42 -0.20
C ALA A 204 -25.27 4.89 -0.58
N GLY A 205 -24.77 5.28 -1.75
CA GLY A 205 -24.91 6.62 -2.30
C GLY A 205 -26.33 7.12 -2.44
N MET A 206 -27.28 6.22 -2.75
CA MET A 206 -28.69 6.57 -2.88
C MET A 206 -29.34 7.03 -1.57
N THR A 207 -28.73 6.74 -0.42
CA THR A 207 -29.22 7.27 0.87
C THR A 207 -29.09 8.79 0.98
N ILE A 208 -28.12 9.40 0.31
CA ILE A 208 -27.90 10.86 0.37
C ILE A 208 -29.03 11.61 -0.37
N PRO A 209 -29.37 11.31 -1.63
CA PRO A 209 -30.54 11.93 -2.29
C PRO A 209 -31.84 11.72 -1.54
N LEU A 210 -32.07 10.53 -0.98
CA LEU A 210 -33.27 10.27 -0.16
C LEU A 210 -33.29 11.14 1.10
N SER A 211 -32.14 11.29 1.76
CA SER A 211 -32.01 12.17 2.92
C SER A 211 -32.29 13.62 2.56
N PHE A 212 -31.83 14.10 1.40
CA PHE A 212 -32.10 15.44 0.88
C PHE A 212 -33.57 15.67 0.56
N LEU A 213 -34.20 14.74 -0.16
CA LEU A 213 -35.63 14.77 -0.48
C LEU A 213 -36.50 14.81 0.80
N GLY A 214 -36.10 14.05 1.83
CA GLY A 214 -36.81 14.05 3.10
C GLY A 214 -36.63 15.34 3.89
N SER A 215 -35.39 15.78 4.08
CA SER A 215 -35.04 16.88 5.00
C SER A 215 -35.21 18.29 4.46
N LEU A 216 -34.97 18.51 3.16
CA LEU A 216 -35.07 19.84 2.55
C LEU A 216 -36.42 20.06 1.86
N ILE A 217 -36.93 19.05 1.16
CA ILE A 217 -38.20 19.16 0.42
C ILE A 217 -39.39 18.76 1.30
N GLY A 218 -39.15 18.07 2.43
CA GLY A 218 -40.19 17.66 3.36
C GLY A 218 -40.96 16.41 2.93
N ILE A 219 -40.44 15.62 1.99
CA ILE A 219 -41.10 14.39 1.56
C ILE A 219 -41.07 13.36 2.70
N ARG A 220 -42.23 12.79 3.04
CA ARG A 220 -42.36 11.75 4.06
C ARG A 220 -41.78 10.42 3.60
N ILE A 221 -40.46 10.29 3.68
CA ILE A 221 -39.73 9.07 3.36
C ILE A 221 -39.51 8.28 4.67
N PRO A 222 -39.99 7.03 4.78
CA PRO A 222 -39.72 6.21 5.95
C PRO A 222 -38.22 5.93 6.12
N VAL A 223 -37.70 6.08 7.34
CA VAL A 223 -36.29 5.82 7.70
C VAL A 223 -35.88 4.37 7.43
N ALA A 224 -36.83 3.43 7.42
CA ALA A 224 -36.58 2.04 7.02
C ALA A 224 -36.01 1.91 5.60
N ILE A 225 -36.34 2.82 4.66
CA ILE A 225 -35.88 2.77 3.27
C ILE A 225 -34.37 3.00 3.15
N PRO A 226 -33.79 4.13 3.60
CA PRO A 226 -32.34 4.31 3.57
C PRO A 226 -31.61 3.27 4.43
N SER A 227 -32.17 2.86 5.58
CA SER A 227 -31.57 1.79 6.40
C SER A 227 -31.51 0.45 5.65
N ALA A 228 -32.54 0.10 4.87
CA ALA A 228 -32.54 -1.10 4.04
C ALA A 228 -31.50 -1.04 2.90
N LEU A 229 -31.31 0.13 2.28
CA LEU A 229 -30.24 0.34 1.30
C LEU A 229 -28.85 0.12 1.92
N LEU A 230 -28.63 0.63 3.14
CA LEU A 230 -27.37 0.40 3.86
C LEU A 230 -27.15 -1.08 4.20
N ILE A 231 -28.19 -1.83 4.58
CA ILE A 231 -28.08 -3.29 4.76
C ILE A 231 -27.74 -4.00 3.45
N LEU A 232 -28.33 -3.56 2.33
CA LEU A 232 -27.99 -4.12 1.02
C LEU A 232 -26.52 -3.84 0.67
N THR A 233 -26.01 -2.65 0.99
CA THR A 233 -24.58 -2.33 0.91
C THR A 233 -23.73 -3.25 1.80
N LEU A 234 -24.09 -3.43 3.07
CA LEU A 234 -23.38 -4.33 3.98
C LEU A 234 -23.36 -5.77 3.46
N THR A 235 -24.48 -6.23 2.91
CA THR A 235 -24.61 -7.55 2.28
C THR A 235 -23.69 -7.66 1.07
N ALA A 236 -23.66 -6.64 0.20
CA ALA A 236 -22.77 -6.61 -0.95
C ALA A 236 -21.28 -6.62 -0.54
N ILE A 237 -20.90 -5.87 0.50
CA ILE A 237 -19.54 -5.90 1.06
C ILE A 237 -19.24 -7.30 1.64
N GLY A 238 -20.17 -7.89 2.40
CA GLY A 238 -20.03 -9.25 2.94
C GLY A 238 -19.90 -10.33 1.85
N VAL A 239 -20.64 -10.20 0.75
CA VAL A 239 -20.49 -11.06 -0.44
C VAL A 239 -19.13 -10.85 -1.10
N GLY A 240 -18.65 -9.61 -1.18
CA GLY A 240 -17.32 -9.28 -1.67
C GLY A 240 -16.22 -9.93 -0.82
N VAL A 241 -16.34 -9.80 0.50
CA VAL A 241 -15.43 -10.41 1.50
C VAL A 241 -15.43 -11.94 1.37
N THR A 242 -16.60 -12.58 1.36
CA THR A 242 -16.71 -14.06 1.31
C THR A 242 -16.23 -14.68 0.02
N ARG A 243 -16.57 -14.06 -1.12
CA ARG A 243 -16.38 -14.68 -2.44
C ARG A 243 -15.04 -14.31 -3.05
N TYR A 244 -14.51 -13.15 -2.70
CA TYR A 244 -13.34 -12.57 -3.35
C TYR A 244 -12.24 -12.15 -2.38
N SER A 245 -12.37 -12.45 -1.07
CA SER A 245 -11.48 -11.95 -0.02
C SER A 245 -11.33 -10.43 -0.06
N ALA A 246 -12.40 -9.72 -0.45
CA ALA A 246 -12.36 -8.27 -0.54
C ALA A 246 -11.96 -7.66 0.81
N LEU A 247 -11.10 -6.64 0.79
CA LEU A 247 -10.64 -5.93 2.01
C LEU A 247 -9.74 -6.76 2.94
N MET A 248 -9.33 -7.98 2.54
CA MET A 248 -8.52 -8.88 3.35
C MET A 248 -7.21 -9.30 2.67
N GLU A 249 -6.21 -9.63 3.47
CA GLU A 249 -4.94 -10.24 3.10
C GLU A 249 -5.02 -11.75 3.32
N GLY A 250 -4.62 -12.51 2.30
CA GLY A 250 -4.76 -13.96 2.27
C GLY A 250 -6.18 -14.41 1.89
N ARG A 251 -6.31 -15.71 1.61
CA ARG A 251 -7.61 -16.30 1.27
C ARG A 251 -8.40 -16.57 2.54
N THR A 252 -9.59 -15.99 2.65
CA THR A 252 -10.56 -16.46 3.64
C THR A 252 -11.31 -17.65 3.08
N LEU A 253 -11.18 -18.82 3.70
CA LEU A 253 -12.03 -19.96 3.41
C LEU A 253 -13.50 -19.54 3.54
N ARG A 254 -14.28 -19.64 2.46
CA ARG A 254 -15.72 -19.31 2.44
C ARG A 254 -16.50 -19.96 3.61
N LYS A 255 -16.05 -21.13 4.05
CA LYS A 255 -16.60 -21.87 5.20
C LYS A 255 -16.38 -21.14 6.53
N ASP A 256 -15.25 -20.47 6.72
CA ASP A 256 -14.90 -19.76 7.95
C ASP A 256 -15.78 -18.52 8.15
N PHE A 257 -15.97 -17.72 7.09
CA PHE A 257 -16.94 -16.61 7.15
C PHE A 257 -18.34 -17.10 7.50
N LEU A 258 -18.81 -18.17 6.85
CA LEU A 258 -20.15 -18.69 7.08
C LEU A 258 -20.31 -19.23 8.50
N PHE A 259 -19.30 -19.96 9.02
CA PHE A 259 -19.32 -20.47 10.38
C PHE A 259 -19.33 -19.33 11.41
N ASN A 260 -18.49 -18.30 11.19
CA ASN A 260 -18.44 -17.12 12.05
C ASN A 260 -19.77 -16.34 12.00
N ALA A 261 -20.36 -16.17 10.81
CA ALA A 261 -21.67 -15.54 10.63
C ALA A 261 -22.79 -16.31 11.33
N ILE A 262 -22.83 -17.64 11.20
CA ILE A 262 -23.82 -18.51 11.86
C ILE A 262 -23.64 -18.45 13.38
N THR A 263 -22.40 -18.49 13.87
CA THR A 263 -22.09 -18.39 15.30
C THR A 263 -22.59 -17.05 15.85
N MET A 264 -22.25 -15.95 15.17
CA MET A 264 -22.69 -14.61 15.57
C MET A 264 -24.21 -14.45 15.48
N ALA A 265 -24.86 -15.01 14.46
CA ALA A 265 -26.31 -15.03 14.34
C ALA A 265 -26.96 -15.82 15.50
N GLY A 266 -26.41 -16.99 15.85
CA GLY A 266 -26.89 -17.80 16.97
C GLY A 266 -26.77 -17.08 18.32
N VAL A 267 -25.61 -16.47 18.58
CA VAL A 267 -25.40 -15.62 19.77
C VAL A 267 -26.43 -14.48 19.78
N THR A 268 -26.58 -13.76 18.67
CA THR A 268 -27.50 -12.62 18.59
C THR A 268 -28.96 -13.06 18.84
N ILE A 269 -29.41 -14.16 18.22
CA ILE A 269 -30.77 -14.69 18.42
C ILE A 269 -30.99 -15.05 19.89
N LEU A 270 -30.01 -15.68 20.54
CA LEU A 270 -30.09 -16.00 21.96
C LEU A 270 -30.27 -14.74 22.81
N TYR A 271 -29.44 -13.71 22.59
CA TYR A 271 -29.54 -12.45 23.33
C TYR A 271 -30.86 -11.71 23.05
N VAL A 272 -31.35 -11.72 21.81
CA VAL A 272 -32.66 -11.16 21.46
C VAL A 272 -33.78 -11.90 22.19
N LEU A 273 -33.74 -13.24 22.23
CA LEU A 273 -34.74 -14.05 22.93
C LEU A 273 -34.74 -13.79 24.45
N VAL A 274 -33.56 -13.75 25.07
CA VAL A 274 -33.41 -13.39 26.49
C VAL A 274 -33.93 -11.97 26.75
N SER A 275 -33.67 -11.03 25.83
CA SER A 275 -34.15 -9.65 25.92
C SER A 275 -35.68 -9.59 25.85
N LEU A 276 -36.30 -10.29 24.89
CA LEU A 276 -37.75 -10.36 24.74
C LEU A 276 -38.43 -10.97 25.97
N LEU A 277 -37.89 -12.06 26.51
CA LEU A 277 -38.36 -12.65 27.75
C LEU A 277 -38.22 -11.67 28.92
N SER A 278 -37.14 -10.90 28.96
CA SER A 278 -36.90 -9.94 30.04
C SER A 278 -37.87 -8.75 29.99
N VAL A 279 -38.19 -8.24 28.80
CA VAL A 279 -39.24 -7.24 28.62
C VAL A 279 -40.59 -7.80 29.07
N TRP A 280 -40.92 -9.03 28.66
CA TRP A 280 -42.23 -9.63 28.92
C TRP A 280 -42.46 -9.99 30.40
N PHE A 281 -41.46 -10.57 31.07
CA PHE A 281 -41.58 -11.02 32.46
C PHE A 281 -41.19 -9.96 33.50
N PHE A 282 -40.19 -9.14 33.22
CA PHE A 282 -39.62 -8.21 34.20
C PHE A 282 -39.90 -6.73 33.87
N GLY A 283 -40.58 -6.44 32.76
CA GLY A 283 -40.95 -5.07 32.39
C GLY A 283 -39.75 -4.17 32.06
N VAL A 284 -38.61 -4.76 31.69
CA VAL A 284 -37.38 -4.00 31.41
C VAL A 284 -37.57 -3.14 30.15
N PRO A 285 -37.16 -1.86 30.14
CA PRO A 285 -37.25 -1.00 28.96
C PRO A 285 -36.51 -1.59 27.74
N PRO A 286 -37.16 -1.68 26.56
CA PRO A 286 -36.56 -2.27 25.35
C PRO A 286 -35.25 -1.59 24.90
N GLY A 287 -35.12 -0.27 25.11
CA GLY A 287 -33.95 0.50 24.67
C GLY A 287 -32.63 0.05 25.30
N ILE A 288 -32.65 -0.48 26.53
CA ILE A 288 -31.45 -0.99 27.21
C ILE A 288 -30.84 -2.19 26.46
N PHE A 289 -31.68 -3.01 25.85
CA PHE A 289 -31.23 -4.22 25.15
C PHE A 289 -30.49 -3.93 23.84
N VAL A 290 -30.65 -2.73 23.27
CA VAL A 290 -29.82 -2.28 22.13
C VAL A 290 -28.33 -2.33 22.51
N PHE A 291 -27.98 -1.80 23.69
CA PHE A 291 -26.61 -1.82 24.20
C PHE A 291 -26.16 -3.23 24.59
N VAL A 292 -27.03 -4.04 25.21
CA VAL A 292 -26.70 -5.43 25.58
C VAL A 292 -26.34 -6.25 24.35
N ILE A 293 -27.16 -6.20 23.29
CA ILE A 293 -26.91 -6.92 22.04
C ILE A 293 -25.64 -6.39 21.37
N MET A 294 -25.45 -5.06 21.33
CA MET A 294 -24.24 -4.45 20.80
C MET A 294 -22.98 -4.95 21.52
N PHE A 295 -22.96 -4.94 22.85
CA PHE A 295 -21.84 -5.45 23.63
C PHE A 295 -21.65 -6.95 23.48
N ALA A 296 -22.73 -7.74 23.33
CA ALA A 296 -22.64 -9.16 23.02
C ALA A 296 -21.94 -9.41 21.68
N VAL A 297 -22.26 -8.62 20.63
CA VAL A 297 -21.58 -8.70 19.32
C VAL A 297 -20.11 -8.33 19.44
N ILE A 298 -19.81 -7.23 20.14
CA ILE A 298 -18.43 -6.76 20.32
C ILE A 298 -17.60 -7.79 21.07
N THR A 299 -18.10 -8.29 22.20
CA THR A 299 -17.38 -9.26 23.05
C THR A 299 -17.10 -10.55 22.31
N HIS A 300 -18.09 -11.15 21.64
CA HIS A 300 -17.89 -12.39 20.89
C HIS A 300 -16.95 -12.18 19.69
N SER A 301 -17.06 -11.06 18.98
CA SER A 301 -16.15 -10.74 17.88
C SER A 301 -14.71 -10.50 18.37
N LEU A 302 -14.54 -9.99 19.59
CA LEU A 302 -13.23 -9.74 20.21
C LEU A 302 -12.61 -11.01 20.80
N VAL A 303 -13.41 -11.98 21.27
CA VAL A 303 -12.91 -13.27 21.75
C VAL A 303 -12.12 -13.99 20.66
N ASP A 304 -12.61 -13.96 19.41
CA ASP A 304 -11.87 -14.52 18.27
C ASP A 304 -10.52 -13.80 18.05
N LEU A 305 -10.49 -12.48 18.23
CA LEU A 305 -9.25 -11.68 18.16
C LEU A 305 -8.26 -12.09 19.25
N VAL A 306 -8.74 -12.21 20.49
CA VAL A 306 -7.93 -12.56 21.65
C VAL A 306 -7.40 -13.99 21.49
N ARG A 307 -8.25 -14.95 21.13
CA ARG A 307 -7.85 -16.33 20.89
C ARG A 307 -6.75 -16.42 19.84
N ARG A 308 -6.92 -15.73 18.70
CA ARG A 308 -5.90 -15.69 17.65
C ARG A 308 -4.61 -15.02 18.11
N SER A 309 -4.71 -13.95 18.89
CA SER A 309 -3.54 -13.25 19.44
C SER A 309 -2.78 -14.13 20.44
N VAL A 310 -3.51 -14.88 21.27
CA VAL A 310 -2.97 -15.87 22.20
C VAL A 310 -2.33 -17.02 21.42
N ASP A 311 -2.99 -17.57 20.41
CA ASP A 311 -2.43 -18.63 19.56
C ASP A 311 -1.15 -18.16 18.86
N VAL A 312 -1.08 -16.90 18.41
CA VAL A 312 0.14 -16.32 17.83
C VAL A 312 1.26 -16.17 18.87
N ILE A 313 0.94 -15.90 20.14
CA ILE A 313 1.92 -15.81 21.22
C ILE A 313 2.40 -17.21 21.63
N VAL A 314 1.50 -18.19 21.66
CA VAL A 314 1.73 -19.56 22.16
C VAL A 314 2.33 -20.48 21.09
N TYR A 315 1.79 -20.52 19.88
CA TYR A 315 2.27 -21.35 18.75
C TYR A 315 3.36 -20.69 17.90
N ARG A 316 3.96 -19.62 18.42
CA ARG A 316 5.04 -18.88 17.76
C ARG A 316 6.28 -19.74 17.49
N HIS A 317 6.44 -20.91 18.12
CA HIS A 317 7.65 -21.71 17.97
C HIS A 317 7.74 -22.42 16.60
N GLU A 318 6.74 -23.21 16.21
CA GLU A 318 6.77 -23.99 14.94
C GLU A 318 6.75 -23.09 13.68
N THR A 319 5.94 -22.03 13.70
CA THR A 319 5.82 -21.11 12.55
C THR A 319 7.02 -20.18 12.43
N ARG A 320 7.66 -19.80 13.56
CA ARG A 320 8.91 -19.05 13.55
C ARG A 320 10.06 -19.90 13.06
N GLU A 321 10.11 -21.18 13.41
CA GLU A 321 11.13 -22.09 12.89
C GLU A 321 11.03 -22.24 11.37
N LEU A 322 9.82 -22.45 10.82
CA LEU A 322 9.61 -22.51 9.37
C LEU A 322 9.95 -21.16 8.70
N ARG A 323 9.59 -20.04 9.34
CA ARG A 323 9.87 -18.69 8.83
C ARG A 323 11.37 -18.36 8.86
N GLU A 324 12.08 -18.69 9.93
CA GLU A 324 13.52 -18.50 10.06
C GLU A 324 14.27 -19.39 9.06
N LYS A 325 13.81 -20.63 8.84
CA LYS A 325 14.32 -21.50 7.78
C LYS A 325 14.09 -20.91 6.39
N LEU A 326 12.88 -20.44 6.07
CA LEU A 326 12.59 -19.84 4.75
C LEU A 326 13.31 -18.50 4.53
N ILE A 327 13.43 -17.64 5.56
CA ILE A 327 14.17 -16.37 5.47
C ILE A 327 15.67 -16.61 5.37
N GLY A 328 16.21 -17.55 6.15
CA GLY A 328 17.61 -17.96 6.05
C GLY A 328 17.92 -18.53 4.66
N LEU A 329 16.99 -19.29 4.08
CA LEU A 329 17.09 -19.77 2.70
C LEU A 329 17.04 -18.64 1.67
N ALA A 330 16.22 -17.61 1.89
CA ALA A 330 16.12 -16.46 0.99
C ALA A 330 17.38 -15.59 1.01
N TYR A 331 18.07 -15.51 2.16
CA TYR A 331 19.35 -14.80 2.29
C TYR A 331 20.48 -15.52 1.53
N LEU A 332 20.46 -16.85 1.51
CA LEU A 332 21.45 -17.68 0.79
C LEU A 332 21.35 -17.58 -0.75
N ILE A 333 20.23 -17.06 -1.28
CA ILE A 333 20.06 -16.75 -2.72
C ILE A 333 21.07 -15.69 -3.17
N SER A 334 21.44 -14.74 -2.30
CA SER A 334 22.36 -13.66 -2.64
C SER A 334 23.82 -14.09 -2.73
N GLU A 335 24.19 -15.26 -2.17
CA GLU A 335 25.60 -15.58 -1.90
C GLU A 335 26.19 -16.73 -2.72
N ARG A 336 25.42 -17.72 -3.22
CA ARG A 336 25.98 -18.83 -4.03
C ARG A 336 25.02 -19.83 -4.69
N GLY A 337 23.72 -19.87 -4.34
CA GLY A 337 22.77 -20.88 -4.84
C GLY A 337 21.74 -20.31 -5.83
N GLY A 338 21.48 -21.00 -6.93
CA GLY A 338 20.48 -20.59 -7.91
C GLY A 338 19.04 -20.63 -7.37
N MET A 339 18.18 -19.72 -7.81
CA MET A 339 16.78 -19.56 -7.36
C MET A 339 15.94 -20.86 -7.44
N ALA A 340 16.21 -21.74 -8.42
CA ALA A 340 15.57 -23.05 -8.52
C ALA A 340 15.87 -23.97 -7.32
N GLU A 341 17.08 -23.87 -6.76
CA GLU A 341 17.49 -24.64 -5.57
C GLU A 341 16.76 -24.15 -4.32
N TYR A 342 16.48 -22.84 -4.24
CA TYR A 342 15.63 -22.27 -3.19
C TYR A 342 14.21 -22.82 -3.25
N LEU A 343 13.55 -22.78 -4.42
CA LEU A 343 12.18 -23.30 -4.58
C LEU A 343 12.12 -24.80 -4.27
N GLN A 344 13.14 -25.57 -4.65
CA GLN A 344 13.27 -26.99 -4.33
C GLN A 344 13.38 -27.24 -2.82
N ARG A 345 14.15 -26.42 -2.11
CA ARG A 345 14.35 -26.55 -0.66
C ARG A 345 13.12 -26.07 0.12
N ALA A 346 12.51 -24.96 -0.29
CA ALA A 346 11.26 -24.47 0.27
C ALA A 346 10.11 -25.47 0.08
N LEU A 347 9.98 -26.08 -1.10
CA LEU A 347 9.00 -27.15 -1.35
C LEU A 347 9.20 -28.34 -0.41
N ARG A 348 10.44 -28.75 -0.17
CA ARG A 348 10.76 -29.84 0.76
C ARG A 348 10.30 -29.51 2.18
N GLU A 349 10.64 -28.33 2.68
CA GLU A 349 10.23 -27.88 4.02
C GLU A 349 8.70 -27.80 4.15
N ILE A 350 8.02 -27.28 3.12
CA ILE A 350 6.56 -27.25 3.04
C ILE A 350 6.00 -28.68 3.11
N CYS A 351 6.48 -29.61 2.29
CA CYS A 351 6.01 -31.00 2.29
C CYS A 351 6.20 -31.68 3.63
N VAL A 352 7.34 -31.45 4.30
CA VAL A 352 7.62 -32.00 5.64
C VAL A 352 6.66 -31.40 6.67
N SER A 353 6.42 -30.10 6.64
CA SER A 353 5.59 -29.39 7.61
C SER A 353 4.14 -29.89 7.67
N VAL A 354 3.56 -30.26 6.52
CA VAL A 354 2.20 -30.82 6.42
C VAL A 354 2.18 -32.33 6.17
N LYS A 355 3.33 -32.98 6.31
CA LYS A 355 3.48 -34.44 6.12
C LYS A 355 2.93 -34.92 4.77
N ALA A 356 3.11 -34.15 3.70
CA ALA A 356 2.71 -34.53 2.35
C ALA A 356 3.53 -35.73 1.85
N THR A 357 2.91 -36.63 1.08
CA THR A 357 3.63 -37.74 0.42
C THR A 357 4.52 -37.27 -0.72
N SER A 358 4.12 -36.18 -1.39
CA SER A 358 4.82 -35.58 -2.53
C SER A 358 4.40 -34.12 -2.69
N GLY A 359 5.16 -33.34 -3.44
CA GLY A 359 4.80 -31.98 -3.80
C GLY A 359 5.46 -31.51 -5.09
N ILE A 360 4.85 -30.52 -5.75
CA ILE A 360 5.36 -29.91 -6.99
C ILE A 360 5.04 -28.41 -6.97
N ILE A 361 5.97 -27.58 -7.43
CA ILE A 361 5.70 -26.18 -7.78
C ILE A 361 5.72 -26.05 -9.29
N VAL A 362 4.61 -25.55 -9.84
CA VAL A 362 4.46 -25.22 -11.26
C VAL A 362 4.34 -23.70 -11.39
N VAL A 363 5.05 -23.13 -12.36
CA VAL A 363 5.05 -21.70 -12.70
C VAL A 363 4.44 -21.54 -14.09
N PHE A 364 3.63 -20.50 -14.26
CA PHE A 364 2.98 -20.18 -15.52
C PHE A 364 3.94 -19.33 -16.38
N GLY A 365 4.43 -19.91 -17.48
CA GLY A 365 5.28 -19.23 -18.48
C GLY A 365 4.45 -18.53 -19.56
N GLU A 366 5.11 -17.99 -20.60
CA GLU A 366 4.40 -17.31 -21.70
C GLU A 366 3.63 -18.28 -22.61
N ASP A 367 4.13 -19.51 -22.82
CA ASP A 367 3.49 -20.52 -23.69
C ASP A 367 3.42 -21.94 -23.09
N GLU A 368 4.17 -22.26 -22.02
CA GLU A 368 4.18 -23.59 -21.40
C GLU A 368 4.25 -23.55 -19.86
N LEU A 369 3.71 -24.60 -19.22
CA LEU A 369 3.84 -24.82 -17.78
C LEU A 369 5.28 -25.24 -17.44
N GLN A 370 5.97 -24.43 -16.63
CA GLN A 370 7.32 -24.74 -16.19
C GLN A 370 7.32 -25.32 -14.78
N VAL A 371 8.07 -26.41 -14.59
CA VAL A 371 8.21 -27.04 -13.27
C VAL A 371 9.38 -26.43 -12.54
N ALA A 372 9.10 -25.66 -11.51
CA ALA A 372 10.14 -24.98 -10.74
C ALA A 372 10.75 -25.88 -9.65
N ALA A 373 9.98 -26.82 -9.08
CA ALA A 373 10.45 -27.73 -8.05
C ALA A 373 9.63 -29.03 -7.97
N ARG A 374 10.27 -30.13 -7.57
CA ARG A 374 9.64 -31.45 -7.38
C ARG A 374 10.13 -32.13 -6.10
N HIS A 375 9.22 -32.58 -5.25
CA HIS A 375 9.52 -33.35 -4.05
C HIS A 375 8.79 -34.69 -4.07
N LEU A 376 9.54 -35.79 -4.21
CA LEU A 376 9.02 -37.17 -4.20
C LEU A 376 7.88 -37.44 -5.21
N TYR A 377 7.78 -36.60 -6.24
CA TYR A 377 6.81 -36.74 -7.32
C TYR A 377 7.50 -37.23 -8.58
N GLN A 378 6.93 -38.26 -9.22
CA GLN A 378 7.50 -38.95 -10.39
C GLN A 378 6.56 -38.96 -11.61
N GLY A 379 5.40 -38.28 -11.54
CA GLY A 379 4.45 -38.24 -12.65
C GLY A 379 4.85 -37.22 -13.72
N ASP A 380 4.25 -37.36 -14.90
CA ASP A 380 4.40 -36.41 -16.00
C ASP A 380 3.33 -35.31 -15.92
N LEU A 381 3.69 -34.09 -16.33
CA LEU A 381 2.85 -32.90 -16.34
C LEU A 381 2.46 -32.47 -17.76
N ASN A 382 2.95 -33.16 -18.79
CA ASN A 382 2.77 -32.82 -20.21
C ASN A 382 1.31 -32.77 -20.70
N HIS A 383 0.35 -33.28 -19.91
CA HIS A 383 -1.08 -33.25 -20.25
C HIS A 383 -1.87 -32.15 -19.53
N LEU A 384 -1.22 -31.33 -18.70
CA LEU A 384 -1.88 -30.27 -17.95
C LEU A 384 -1.80 -28.94 -18.69
N SER A 385 -2.91 -28.24 -18.75
CA SER A 385 -2.97 -26.86 -19.20
C SER A 385 -2.94 -25.90 -18.00
N GLU A 386 -2.66 -24.62 -18.25
CA GLU A 386 -2.85 -23.60 -17.23
C GLU A 386 -4.28 -23.55 -16.69
N GLU A 387 -5.29 -23.89 -17.51
CA GLU A 387 -6.70 -23.84 -17.11
C GLU A 387 -7.03 -24.90 -16.05
N ASP A 388 -6.37 -26.06 -16.12
CA ASP A 388 -6.55 -27.14 -15.14
C ASP A 388 -5.98 -26.78 -13.77
N LEU A 389 -4.94 -25.93 -13.75
CA LEU A 389 -4.25 -25.47 -12.55
C LEU A 389 -4.77 -24.11 -12.05
N LYS A 390 -5.58 -23.42 -12.85
CA LYS A 390 -6.23 -22.15 -12.46
C LYS A 390 -7.32 -22.42 -11.43
N ALA A 391 -7.16 -21.79 -10.29
CA ALA A 391 -8.08 -21.95 -9.17
C ALA A 391 -8.15 -20.68 -8.35
N ASP A 392 -9.39 -20.27 -8.03
CA ASP A 392 -9.64 -19.05 -7.25
C ASP A 392 -9.21 -19.21 -5.77
N ASP A 393 -9.18 -20.46 -5.26
CA ASP A 393 -8.84 -20.79 -3.87
C ASP A 393 -8.11 -22.14 -3.78
N VAL A 394 -7.65 -22.51 -2.59
CA VAL A 394 -7.12 -23.84 -2.29
C VAL A 394 -8.20 -24.88 -2.54
N LEU A 395 -7.87 -25.87 -3.36
CA LEU A 395 -8.80 -26.93 -3.74
C LEU A 395 -8.30 -28.27 -3.21
N HIS A 396 -9.17 -28.98 -2.48
CA HIS A 396 -9.04 -30.42 -2.35
C HIS A 396 -9.41 -31.05 -3.69
N ILE A 397 -8.50 -31.86 -4.22
CA ILE A 397 -8.74 -32.52 -5.49
C ILE A 397 -9.42 -33.85 -5.23
N GLU A 398 -10.68 -33.94 -5.65
CA GLU A 398 -11.54 -35.12 -5.58
C GLU A 398 -12.12 -35.35 -6.99
N GLY A 399 -11.76 -36.46 -7.65
CA GLY A 399 -12.29 -36.85 -8.97
C GLY A 399 -11.46 -36.42 -10.19
N ASP A 400 -12.08 -36.52 -11.38
CA ASP A 400 -11.51 -36.47 -12.75
C ASP A 400 -10.84 -35.15 -13.19
N ARG A 401 -10.66 -34.17 -12.30
CA ARG A 401 -10.15 -32.84 -12.68
C ARG A 401 -8.64 -32.83 -12.96
N LEU A 402 -7.91 -33.75 -12.34
CA LEU A 402 -6.53 -34.09 -12.72
C LEU A 402 -6.51 -35.58 -13.09
N PRO A 403 -5.59 -36.01 -13.97
CA PRO A 403 -5.47 -37.43 -14.32
C PRO A 403 -5.37 -38.29 -13.06
N MET A 404 -6.08 -39.42 -12.97
CA MET A 404 -6.03 -40.31 -11.79
C MET A 404 -4.61 -40.81 -11.46
N SER A 405 -3.69 -40.79 -12.43
CA SER A 405 -2.26 -41.08 -12.24
C SER A 405 -1.57 -40.04 -11.34
N MET A 406 -2.09 -38.82 -11.27
CA MET A 406 -1.63 -37.74 -10.42
C MET A 406 -2.17 -37.96 -9.00
N LYS A 407 -1.33 -38.51 -8.11
CA LYS A 407 -1.65 -38.67 -6.67
C LYS A 407 -1.61 -37.34 -5.91
N VAL A 408 -2.29 -36.31 -6.43
CA VAL A 408 -2.42 -34.98 -5.83
C VAL A 408 -3.71 -34.93 -5.01
N ALA A 409 -3.64 -34.36 -3.81
CA ALA A 409 -4.78 -34.20 -2.91
C ALA A 409 -5.14 -32.74 -2.64
N LEU A 410 -4.19 -31.82 -2.84
CA LEU A 410 -4.38 -30.40 -2.61
C LEU A 410 -3.71 -29.58 -3.71
N LEU A 411 -4.43 -28.61 -4.24
CA LEU A 411 -3.91 -27.60 -5.15
C LEU A 411 -3.99 -26.25 -4.44
N VAL A 412 -2.85 -25.62 -4.26
CA VAL A 412 -2.70 -24.30 -3.66
C VAL A 412 -2.25 -23.34 -4.76
N PRO A 413 -3.15 -22.49 -5.29
CA PRO A 413 -2.77 -21.57 -6.36
C PRO A 413 -1.85 -20.47 -5.80
N LEU A 414 -0.78 -20.12 -6.53
CA LEU A 414 0.23 -19.15 -6.13
C LEU A 414 -0.07 -17.80 -6.78
N TYR A 415 -0.46 -16.79 -6.00
CA TYR A 415 -0.81 -15.47 -6.50
C TYR A 415 0.21 -14.42 -6.10
N ALA A 416 0.63 -13.61 -7.05
CA ALA A 416 1.44 -12.42 -6.80
C ALA A 416 0.78 -11.23 -7.50
N GLU A 417 0.60 -10.12 -6.77
CA GLU A 417 -0.09 -8.90 -7.25
C GLU A 417 -1.47 -9.16 -7.89
N GLY A 418 -2.19 -10.20 -7.43
CA GLY A 418 -3.54 -10.53 -7.93
C GLY A 418 -3.58 -11.31 -9.24
N LYS A 419 -2.44 -11.67 -9.83
CA LYS A 419 -2.32 -12.66 -10.92
C LYS A 419 -1.85 -13.99 -10.33
N GLN A 420 -2.45 -15.09 -10.78
CA GLN A 420 -1.91 -16.42 -10.46
C GLN A 420 -0.63 -16.61 -11.28
N VAL A 421 0.51 -16.72 -10.59
CA VAL A 421 1.83 -16.91 -11.20
C VAL A 421 2.23 -18.40 -11.26
N GLY A 422 1.49 -19.26 -10.58
CA GLY A 422 1.73 -20.70 -10.57
C GLY A 422 0.76 -21.48 -9.68
N ALA A 423 1.10 -22.74 -9.40
CA ALA A 423 0.38 -23.60 -8.49
C ALA A 423 1.34 -24.51 -7.69
N LEU A 424 1.07 -24.67 -6.40
CA LEU A 424 1.68 -25.65 -5.54
C LEU A 424 0.74 -26.85 -5.42
N LEU A 425 1.19 -28.02 -5.88
CA LEU A 425 0.45 -29.27 -5.82
C LEU A 425 1.02 -30.13 -4.70
N LEU A 426 0.18 -30.60 -3.78
CA LEU A 426 0.59 -31.49 -2.69
C LEU A 426 -0.13 -32.83 -2.81
N GLY A 427 0.62 -33.92 -2.60
CA GLY A 427 0.11 -35.28 -2.52
C GLY A 427 -0.73 -35.51 -1.27
N ARG A 428 -1.20 -36.73 -1.03
CA ARG A 428 -1.98 -37.04 0.19
C ARG A 428 -1.13 -36.84 1.45
N PRO A 429 -1.71 -36.44 2.58
CA PRO A 429 -0.99 -36.42 3.85
C PRO A 429 -0.70 -37.86 4.31
N LYS A 430 0.49 -38.11 4.88
CA LYS A 430 0.93 -39.45 5.30
C LYS A 430 0.03 -40.10 6.37
N ASN A 431 -0.60 -39.28 7.21
CA ASN A 431 -1.34 -39.74 8.40
C ASN A 431 -2.84 -39.44 8.32
N ALA A 432 -3.37 -38.99 7.18
CA ALA A 432 -4.77 -38.62 7.05
C ALA A 432 -5.30 -38.83 5.63
N MET A 433 -6.61 -38.93 5.49
CA MET A 433 -7.27 -39.02 4.18
C MET A 433 -7.32 -37.67 3.45
N ARG A 434 -7.30 -36.56 4.20
CA ARG A 434 -7.38 -35.18 3.68
C ARG A 434 -6.59 -34.23 4.58
N TYR A 435 -6.13 -33.11 4.02
CA TYR A 435 -5.54 -32.03 4.80
C TYR A 435 -6.60 -31.36 5.67
N SER A 436 -6.26 -31.10 6.93
CA SER A 436 -7.10 -30.32 7.85
C SER A 436 -7.12 -28.83 7.44
N ASN A 437 -8.13 -28.08 7.89
CA ASN A 437 -8.15 -26.62 7.66
C ASN A 437 -6.91 -25.94 8.27
N THR A 438 -6.45 -26.42 9.41
CA THR A 438 -5.22 -25.92 10.05
C THR A 438 -3.97 -26.19 9.20
N ASP A 439 -3.89 -27.32 8.49
CA ASP A 439 -2.78 -27.58 7.57
C ASP A 439 -2.83 -26.65 6.36
N ILE A 440 -4.02 -26.36 5.85
CA ILE A 440 -4.22 -25.43 4.73
C ILE A 440 -3.83 -24.01 5.13
N ASP A 441 -4.31 -23.54 6.29
CA ASP A 441 -3.97 -22.21 6.82
C ASP A 441 -2.46 -22.05 7.03
N ARG A 442 -1.79 -23.11 7.49
CA ARG A 442 -0.32 -23.16 7.62
C ARG A 442 0.40 -23.03 6.28
N GLN A 443 -0.22 -23.44 5.16
CA GLN A 443 0.36 -23.37 3.82
C GLN A 443 0.12 -22.04 3.09
N LEU A 444 -0.88 -21.26 3.48
CA LEU A 444 -1.19 -19.99 2.82
C LEU A 444 0.01 -19.03 2.86
N TYR A 445 0.62 -18.82 4.02
CA TYR A 445 1.75 -17.90 4.16
C TYR A 445 3.01 -18.34 3.38
N PRO A 446 3.50 -19.60 3.49
CA PRO A 446 4.59 -20.07 2.65
C PRO A 446 4.30 -19.97 1.15
N SER A 447 3.06 -20.25 0.74
CA SER A 447 2.62 -20.17 -0.65
C SER A 447 2.62 -18.74 -1.19
N ASP A 448 2.16 -17.77 -0.40
CA ASP A 448 2.25 -16.36 -0.76
C ASP A 448 3.71 -15.90 -0.91
N LYS A 449 4.60 -16.36 -0.01
CA LYS A 449 6.04 -16.07 -0.10
C LYS A 449 6.70 -16.71 -1.31
N LEU A 450 6.31 -17.93 -1.66
CA LEU A 450 6.75 -18.57 -2.91
C LEU A 450 6.27 -17.78 -4.14
N ALA A 451 5.03 -17.31 -4.13
CA ALA A 451 4.48 -16.52 -5.23
C ALA A 451 5.25 -15.19 -5.42
N ASP A 452 5.60 -14.50 -4.33
CA ASP A 452 6.44 -13.30 -4.36
C ASP A 452 7.80 -13.60 -5.04
N VAL A 453 8.46 -14.69 -4.61
CA VAL A 453 9.77 -15.09 -5.16
C VAL A 453 9.69 -15.51 -6.63
N ILE A 454 8.66 -16.28 -7.02
CA ILE A 454 8.42 -16.69 -8.40
C ILE A 454 8.19 -15.47 -9.31
N LYS A 455 7.48 -14.45 -8.80
CA LYS A 455 7.28 -13.21 -9.52
C LYS A 455 8.58 -12.43 -9.71
N ASP A 456 9.42 -12.36 -8.68
CA ASP A 456 10.72 -11.71 -8.80
C ASP A 456 11.60 -12.45 -9.82
N MET A 457 11.56 -13.78 -9.84
CA MET A 457 12.24 -14.64 -10.82
C MET A 457 11.77 -14.37 -12.27
N THR A 458 10.47 -14.20 -12.50
CA THR A 458 9.94 -13.94 -13.85
C THR A 458 10.25 -12.53 -14.37
N ARG A 459 10.47 -11.55 -13.48
CA ARG A 459 10.82 -10.16 -13.86
C ARG A 459 12.32 -9.89 -13.97
N GLU A 460 13.17 -10.74 -13.39
CA GLU A 460 14.63 -10.60 -13.44
C GLU A 460 15.21 -10.56 -14.86
N PRO A 461 14.80 -11.43 -15.83
CA PRO A 461 15.32 -11.35 -17.20
C PRO A 461 14.91 -10.06 -17.91
N GLU A 462 13.69 -9.55 -17.71
CA GLU A 462 13.26 -8.25 -18.25
C GLU A 462 14.08 -7.09 -17.66
N ARG A 463 14.42 -7.17 -16.37
CA ARG A 463 15.20 -6.14 -15.68
C ARG A 463 16.66 -6.16 -16.13
N ILE A 464 17.24 -7.34 -16.32
CA ILE A 464 18.58 -7.51 -16.88
C ILE A 464 18.60 -7.02 -18.33
N ALA A 465 17.60 -7.37 -19.16
CA ALA A 465 17.51 -6.86 -20.53
C ALA A 465 17.33 -5.33 -20.58
N LEU A 466 16.55 -4.75 -19.66
CA LEU A 466 16.42 -3.30 -19.52
C LEU A 466 17.74 -2.66 -19.08
N ILE A 467 18.46 -3.25 -18.13
CA ILE A 467 19.77 -2.76 -17.69
C ILE A 467 20.79 -2.88 -18.82
N THR A 468 20.84 -4.02 -19.53
CA THR A 468 21.71 -4.22 -20.69
C THR A 468 21.40 -3.22 -21.79
N SER A 469 20.13 -2.99 -22.12
CA SER A 469 19.76 -1.99 -23.13
C SER A 469 20.04 -0.55 -22.68
N LEU A 470 19.93 -0.24 -21.38
CA LEU A 470 20.34 1.06 -20.83
C LEU A 470 21.86 1.22 -20.86
N VAL A 471 22.62 0.18 -20.51
CA VAL A 471 24.09 0.15 -20.55
C VAL A 471 24.60 0.24 -21.99
N GLU A 472 23.97 -0.46 -22.94
CA GLU A 472 24.29 -0.37 -24.37
C GLU A 472 23.96 1.01 -24.93
N LYS A 473 22.81 1.59 -24.55
CA LYS A 473 22.42 2.95 -24.97
C LYS A 473 23.32 4.02 -24.36
N GLU A 474 23.82 3.80 -23.15
CA GLU A 474 24.76 4.69 -22.45
C GLU A 474 26.22 4.51 -22.94
N ALA A 475 26.59 3.29 -23.35
CA ALA A 475 27.85 2.99 -24.03
C ALA A 475 27.90 3.53 -25.46
N MET A 476 26.77 3.49 -26.18
CA MET A 476 26.62 4.08 -27.52
C MET A 476 26.65 5.61 -27.45
N LYS A 477 25.95 6.21 -26.47
CA LYS A 477 26.02 7.65 -26.19
C LYS A 477 27.41 8.13 -25.76
N ARG A 478 28.19 7.29 -25.06
CA ARG A 478 29.60 7.57 -24.70
C ARG A 478 30.59 7.40 -25.85
N ARG A 479 30.24 6.63 -26.88
CA ARG A 479 31.11 6.43 -28.06
C ARG A 479 31.00 7.56 -29.07
N GLU A 480 29.94 8.36 -29.02
CA GLU A 480 29.72 9.54 -29.87
C GLU A 480 30.24 10.85 -29.26
N GLU A 481 30.67 10.85 -27.98
CA GLU A 481 31.34 12.00 -27.34
C GLU A 481 32.87 11.83 -27.41
N VAL A 482 33.47 12.45 -28.43
CA VAL A 482 34.84 13.01 -28.59
C VAL A 482 36.02 12.16 -28.08
N GLU A 483 37.02 11.97 -28.93
CA GLU A 483 38.32 11.35 -28.61
C GLU A 483 38.93 12.00 -27.36
N LEU A 484 38.90 11.27 -26.23
CA LEU A 484 39.32 11.78 -24.93
C LEU A 484 40.85 11.92 -24.88
N ILE A 485 41.34 13.13 -24.65
CA ILE A 485 42.71 13.36 -24.19
C ILE A 485 42.97 12.46 -22.97
N ASP A 486 44.00 11.62 -23.02
CA ASP A 486 44.32 10.71 -21.92
C ASP A 486 44.65 11.50 -20.64
N VAL A 487 43.99 11.13 -19.55
CA VAL A 487 44.15 11.70 -18.22
C VAL A 487 45.60 11.60 -17.75
N SER A 488 46.30 10.54 -18.15
CA SER A 488 47.70 10.32 -17.79
C SER A 488 48.63 11.42 -18.34
N VAL A 489 48.36 11.89 -19.56
CA VAL A 489 49.11 12.96 -20.24
C VAL A 489 48.87 14.30 -19.55
N VAL A 490 47.63 14.58 -19.16
CA VAL A 490 47.29 15.82 -18.43
C VAL A 490 47.92 15.84 -17.04
N GLU A 491 47.92 14.71 -16.33
CA GLU A 491 48.60 14.61 -15.03
C GLU A 491 50.11 14.84 -15.17
N ASP A 492 50.73 14.31 -16.22
CA ASP A 492 52.15 14.51 -16.49
C ASP A 492 52.50 15.97 -16.83
N ALA A 493 51.66 16.64 -17.63
CA ALA A 493 51.81 18.06 -17.92
C ALA A 493 51.65 18.92 -16.65
N LEU A 494 50.67 18.61 -15.78
CA LEU A 494 50.48 19.31 -14.50
C LEU A 494 51.68 19.18 -13.57
N ARG A 495 52.31 18.00 -13.50
CA ARG A 495 53.51 17.78 -12.67
C ARG A 495 54.71 18.57 -13.14
N ASN A 496 54.77 18.91 -14.42
CA ASN A 496 55.86 19.65 -15.05
C ASN A 496 55.43 21.07 -15.47
N LEU A 497 54.39 21.64 -14.84
CA LEU A 497 53.74 22.89 -15.27
C LEU A 497 54.70 24.11 -15.31
N SER A 498 55.75 24.09 -14.50
CA SER A 498 56.79 25.13 -14.46
C SER A 498 57.93 24.94 -15.47
N ASP A 499 58.05 23.76 -16.09
CA ASP A 499 59.10 23.44 -17.06
C ASP A 499 58.57 23.63 -18.49
N TYR A 500 58.76 24.84 -19.02
CA TYR A 500 58.35 25.19 -20.38
C TYR A 500 59.04 24.34 -21.46
N ALA A 501 60.28 23.91 -21.22
CA ALA A 501 61.01 23.08 -22.15
C ALA A 501 60.46 21.64 -22.17
N TYR A 502 59.97 21.15 -21.04
CA TYR A 502 59.25 19.88 -20.97
C TYR A 502 57.87 19.98 -21.62
N LEU A 503 57.08 21.00 -21.23
CA LEU A 503 55.72 21.19 -21.74
C LEU A 503 55.66 21.30 -23.26
N GLY A 504 56.64 21.97 -23.89
CA GLY A 504 56.66 22.06 -25.33
C GLY A 504 56.72 20.69 -26.05
N HIS A 505 57.27 19.65 -25.39
CA HIS A 505 57.54 18.33 -25.97
C HIS A 505 56.39 17.36 -25.63
N SER A 506 55.40 17.84 -24.87
CA SER A 506 54.23 17.08 -24.49
C SER A 506 53.36 16.77 -25.71
N SER A 507 52.69 15.63 -25.70
CA SER A 507 51.66 15.29 -26.69
C SER A 507 50.44 16.23 -26.65
N LEU A 508 50.33 17.12 -25.65
CA LEU A 508 49.29 18.16 -25.64
C LEU A 508 49.63 19.36 -26.53
N VAL A 509 50.86 19.49 -27.02
CA VAL A 509 51.26 20.60 -27.92
C VAL A 509 50.78 20.39 -29.35
N SER A 510 50.47 19.15 -29.73
CA SER A 510 49.87 18.85 -31.04
C SER A 510 48.38 19.18 -31.12
N LEU A 511 47.76 19.63 -30.01
CA LEU A 511 46.38 20.11 -30.01
C LEU A 511 46.26 21.37 -30.87
N GLU A 512 45.24 21.41 -31.74
CA GLU A 512 44.94 22.52 -32.63
C GLU A 512 44.75 23.81 -31.83
N LEU A 513 44.14 23.73 -30.65
CA LEU A 513 43.98 24.84 -29.71
C LEU A 513 45.31 25.53 -29.31
N VAL A 514 46.40 24.76 -29.18
CA VAL A 514 47.74 25.29 -28.88
C VAL A 514 48.37 25.91 -30.12
N THR A 515 48.15 25.31 -31.30
CA THR A 515 48.68 25.84 -32.57
C THR A 515 48.03 27.15 -33.00
N VAL A 516 46.70 27.29 -32.86
CA VAL A 516 45.94 28.51 -33.18
C VAL A 516 46.30 29.67 -32.24
N SER A 517 46.56 29.35 -30.97
CA SER A 517 46.96 30.34 -29.95
C SER A 517 48.43 30.77 -30.05
N THR A 518 49.21 30.19 -30.98
CA THR A 518 50.63 30.52 -31.21
C THR A 518 50.75 31.43 -32.44
N SER A 519 51.19 32.68 -32.26
CA SER A 519 51.43 33.61 -33.38
C SER A 519 52.65 33.18 -34.23
N GLU A 520 52.71 33.60 -35.50
CA GLU A 520 53.78 33.23 -36.46
C GLU A 520 55.21 33.57 -35.94
N ASP A 521 55.34 34.50 -34.99
CA ASP A 521 56.60 34.91 -34.36
C ASP A 521 57.09 33.99 -33.21
N LEU A 522 56.26 33.06 -32.71
CA LEU A 522 56.57 32.16 -31.59
C LEU A 522 57.03 30.78 -32.09
N VAL A 523 58.23 30.74 -32.69
CA VAL A 523 58.74 29.54 -33.38
C VAL A 523 59.36 28.52 -32.42
N THR A 524 59.75 28.91 -31.21
CA THR A 524 60.51 28.02 -30.33
C THR A 524 59.63 27.07 -29.55
N HIS A 525 60.19 25.90 -29.29
CA HIS A 525 59.61 24.87 -28.45
C HIS A 525 59.23 25.37 -27.03
N ILE A 526 59.99 26.32 -26.49
CA ILE A 526 59.74 26.93 -25.17
C ILE A 526 58.49 27.82 -25.22
N ASP A 527 58.25 28.51 -26.34
CA ASP A 527 57.10 29.39 -26.48
C ASP A 527 55.80 28.59 -26.60
N ARG A 528 55.80 27.45 -27.29
CA ARG A 528 54.69 26.49 -27.28
C ARG A 528 54.40 25.94 -25.88
N GLY A 529 55.47 25.66 -25.11
CA GLY A 529 55.34 25.27 -23.71
C GLY A 529 54.67 26.34 -22.83
N LYS A 530 54.93 27.63 -23.09
CA LYS A 530 54.25 28.75 -22.39
C LYS A 530 52.77 28.83 -22.75
N VAL A 531 52.43 28.68 -24.03
CA VAL A 531 51.02 28.66 -24.49
C VAL A 531 50.27 27.50 -23.84
N LEU A 532 50.86 26.29 -23.84
CA LEU A 532 50.27 25.13 -23.18
C LEU A 532 50.10 25.34 -21.66
N ARG A 533 51.07 25.93 -20.97
CA ARG A 533 50.94 26.28 -19.54
C ARG A 533 49.76 27.20 -19.31
N ASN A 534 49.62 28.26 -20.12
CA ASN A 534 48.54 29.23 -19.98
C ASN A 534 47.20 28.54 -20.20
N LEU A 535 47.07 27.72 -21.24
CA LEU A 535 45.87 26.92 -21.51
C LEU A 535 45.48 26.01 -20.34
N ILE A 536 46.43 25.28 -19.77
CA ILE A 536 46.19 24.41 -18.60
C ILE A 536 45.76 25.27 -17.39
N THR A 537 46.42 26.41 -17.17
CA THR A 537 46.10 27.32 -16.05
C THR A 537 44.71 27.93 -16.21
N ASP A 538 44.34 28.37 -17.41
CA ASP A 538 43.00 28.90 -17.72
C ASP A 538 41.93 27.82 -17.55
N THR A 539 42.25 26.57 -17.88
CA THR A 539 41.35 25.44 -17.66
C THR A 539 41.20 25.11 -16.18
N ILE A 540 42.25 25.26 -15.36
CA ILE A 540 42.15 25.18 -13.89
C ILE A 540 41.24 26.30 -13.39
N GLU A 541 41.39 27.53 -13.86
CA GLU A 541 40.55 28.67 -13.46
C GLU A 541 39.07 28.46 -13.80
N LYS A 542 38.74 27.76 -14.88
CA LYS A 542 37.34 27.37 -15.19
C LYS A 542 36.71 26.44 -14.14
N LEU A 543 37.51 25.75 -13.31
CA LEU A 543 37.00 24.95 -12.19
C LEU A 543 36.65 25.81 -10.96
N ARG A 544 36.98 27.10 -10.97
CA ARG A 544 36.68 28.03 -9.88
C ARG A 544 35.16 28.33 -9.86
N PRO A 545 34.46 28.09 -8.74
CA PRO A 545 33.06 28.49 -8.59
C PRO A 545 32.87 30.01 -8.71
N SER A 546 31.67 30.45 -9.12
CA SER A 546 31.39 31.87 -9.40
C SER A 546 31.23 32.76 -8.15
N ASP A 547 31.12 32.18 -6.96
CA ASP A 547 30.98 32.93 -5.70
C ASP A 547 32.34 33.42 -5.15
N GLU A 548 32.36 34.38 -4.23
CA GLU A 548 33.56 34.63 -3.41
C GLU A 548 33.75 33.49 -2.40
N PRO A 549 34.98 33.00 -2.15
CA PRO A 549 35.19 31.89 -1.23
C PRO A 549 34.74 32.30 0.18
N PRO A 550 33.71 31.65 0.76
CA PRO A 550 33.17 32.07 2.04
C PRO A 550 34.05 31.53 3.17
N GLY A 551 34.87 32.40 3.75
CA GLY A 551 35.59 32.15 5.02
C GLY A 551 36.93 31.41 4.90
N GLU A 552 37.54 31.11 6.06
CA GLU A 552 38.89 30.52 6.16
C GLU A 552 39.01 29.10 5.61
N ILE A 553 37.91 28.34 5.55
CA ILE A 553 37.87 26.97 5.03
C ILE A 553 36.91 26.93 3.83
N PRO A 554 37.41 26.66 2.61
CA PRO A 554 36.57 26.71 1.42
C PRO A 554 35.57 25.52 1.40
N PRO A 555 34.31 25.75 0.94
CA PRO A 555 33.30 24.71 0.78
C PRO A 555 33.75 23.57 -0.13
N ARG A 556 33.09 22.41 -0.04
CA ARG A 556 33.43 21.22 -0.84
C ARG A 556 33.47 21.46 -2.36
N GLU A 557 32.65 22.39 -2.84
CA GLU A 557 32.58 22.76 -4.26
C GLU A 557 33.88 23.41 -4.77
N TRP A 558 34.64 24.06 -3.88
CA TRP A 558 35.94 24.65 -4.19
C TRP A 558 37.09 23.66 -4.17
N HIS A 559 36.90 22.47 -3.59
CA HIS A 559 37.99 21.51 -3.37
C HIS A 559 38.70 21.09 -4.66
N PRO A 560 38.02 20.84 -5.81
CA PRO A 560 38.69 20.52 -7.07
C PRO A 560 39.65 21.63 -7.54
N TYR A 561 39.19 22.89 -7.53
CA TYR A 561 40.00 24.05 -7.91
C TYR A 561 41.17 24.24 -6.95
N VAL A 562 40.89 24.32 -5.64
CA VAL A 562 41.91 24.56 -4.61
C VAL A 562 42.98 23.47 -4.63
N ILE A 563 42.59 22.19 -4.80
CA ILE A 563 43.55 21.09 -4.85
C ILE A 563 44.50 21.21 -6.05
N LEU A 564 44.01 21.56 -7.23
CA LEU A 564 44.86 21.64 -8.42
C LEU A 564 45.66 22.94 -8.50
N HIS A 565 45.00 24.07 -8.21
CA HIS A 565 45.65 25.38 -8.17
C HIS A 565 46.75 25.42 -7.11
N ASP A 566 46.45 25.01 -5.87
CA ASP A 566 47.45 25.08 -4.80
C ASP A 566 48.59 24.07 -5.03
N ALA A 567 48.30 22.86 -5.53
CA ALA A 567 49.33 21.83 -5.71
C ALA A 567 50.23 22.06 -6.93
N TYR A 568 49.71 22.59 -8.04
CA TYR A 568 50.44 22.66 -9.31
C TYR A 568 50.77 24.09 -9.76
N VAL A 569 49.96 25.09 -9.38
CA VAL A 569 50.20 26.50 -9.76
C VAL A 569 50.98 27.23 -8.66
N MET A 570 50.63 27.01 -7.39
CA MET A 570 51.26 27.64 -6.24
C MET A 570 52.36 26.79 -5.56
N ASP A 571 52.54 25.54 -6.00
CA ASP A 571 53.52 24.57 -5.47
C ASP A 571 53.41 24.37 -3.93
N ILE A 572 52.19 24.40 -3.40
CA ILE A 572 51.92 24.18 -1.97
C ILE A 572 52.00 22.68 -1.68
N PRO A 573 52.73 22.23 -0.63
CA PRO A 573 52.81 20.83 -0.28
C PRO A 573 51.44 20.19 -0.04
N ASN A 574 51.20 18.99 -0.59
CA ASN A 574 49.93 18.26 -0.45
C ASN A 574 49.44 18.15 1.01
N ARG A 575 50.36 17.98 1.97
CA ARG A 575 50.04 17.92 3.41
C ARG A 575 49.37 19.21 3.89
N ASP A 576 49.83 20.34 3.42
CA ASP A 576 49.36 21.66 3.86
C ASP A 576 48.02 21.99 3.19
N ILE A 577 47.80 21.52 1.95
CA ILE A 577 46.48 21.57 1.28
C ILE A 577 45.47 20.67 2.00
N ILE A 578 45.87 19.44 2.36
CA ILE A 578 45.04 18.49 3.13
C ILE A 578 44.64 19.10 4.48
N ALA A 579 45.58 19.75 5.17
CA ALA A 579 45.34 20.46 6.42
C ALA A 579 44.40 21.66 6.23
N LYS A 580 44.64 22.51 5.22
CA LYS A 580 43.80 23.67 4.85
C LYS A 580 42.35 23.28 4.57
N LEU A 581 42.14 22.15 3.88
CA LEU A 581 40.81 21.66 3.51
C LEU A 581 40.14 20.79 4.56
N TYR A 582 40.83 20.43 5.65
CA TYR A 582 40.34 19.50 6.68
C TYR A 582 39.81 18.16 6.10
N ILE A 583 40.53 17.58 5.13
CA ILE A 583 40.16 16.30 4.49
C ILE A 583 41.17 15.19 4.78
N SER A 584 40.78 13.93 4.56
CA SER A 584 41.73 12.81 4.62
C SER A 584 42.56 12.71 3.34
N GLU A 585 43.75 12.11 3.42
CA GLU A 585 44.62 11.84 2.26
C GLU A 585 43.89 11.01 1.18
N GLY A 586 43.07 10.03 1.58
CA GLY A 586 42.26 9.24 0.65
C GLY A 586 41.18 10.05 -0.05
N THR A 587 40.62 11.08 0.61
CA THR A 587 39.69 12.03 -0.02
C THR A 587 40.43 12.97 -0.96
N PHE A 588 41.57 13.52 -0.55
CA PHE A 588 42.43 14.36 -1.39
C PHE A 588 42.81 13.65 -2.70
N ASN A 589 43.32 12.41 -2.64
CA ASN A 589 43.71 11.64 -3.82
C ASN A 589 42.52 11.27 -4.74
N ARG A 590 41.31 11.15 -4.20
CA ARG A 590 40.10 10.92 -5.02
C ARG A 590 39.65 12.20 -5.70
N THR A 591 39.59 13.31 -4.96
CA THR A 591 39.19 14.61 -5.50
C THR A 591 40.20 15.11 -6.53
N ARG A 592 41.52 14.98 -6.29
CA ARG A 592 42.57 15.30 -7.26
C ARG A 592 42.39 14.55 -8.57
N ARG A 593 42.22 13.21 -8.52
CA ARG A 593 41.98 12.39 -9.72
C ARG A 593 40.70 12.79 -10.45
N SER A 594 39.64 13.13 -9.72
CA SER A 594 38.40 13.61 -10.33
C SER A 594 38.60 14.96 -11.03
N ALA A 595 39.36 15.87 -10.42
CA ALA A 595 39.64 17.19 -10.96
C ALA A 595 40.53 17.11 -12.22
N ILE A 596 41.57 16.27 -12.23
CA ILE A 596 42.41 16.06 -13.44
C ILE A 596 41.57 15.52 -14.61
N ARG A 597 40.63 14.60 -14.35
CA ARG A 597 39.69 14.13 -15.39
C ARG A 597 38.80 15.24 -15.92
N ALA A 598 38.36 16.16 -15.05
CA ALA A 598 37.56 17.30 -15.46
C ALA A 598 38.37 18.24 -16.38
N ILE A 599 39.67 18.44 -16.11
CA ILE A 599 40.57 19.19 -17.00
C ILE A 599 40.73 18.49 -18.34
N ALA A 600 41.03 17.19 -18.36
CA ALA A 600 41.18 16.42 -19.60
C ALA A 600 39.93 16.51 -20.48
N ARG A 601 38.75 16.41 -19.85
CA ARG A 601 37.46 16.59 -20.54
C ARG A 601 37.29 18.03 -21.06
N ALA A 602 37.55 19.03 -20.24
CA ALA A 602 37.38 20.42 -20.65
C ALA A 602 38.33 20.80 -21.81
N MET A 603 39.57 20.30 -21.80
CA MET A 603 40.50 20.50 -22.91
C MET A 603 40.03 19.79 -24.19
N SER A 604 39.49 18.58 -24.08
CA SER A 604 38.92 17.84 -25.21
C SER A 604 37.67 18.51 -25.79
N GLU A 605 36.81 19.07 -24.94
CA GLU A 605 35.65 19.88 -25.37
C GLU A 605 36.07 21.18 -26.05
N MET A 606 37.12 21.85 -25.54
CA MET A 606 37.67 23.05 -26.18
C MET A 606 38.31 22.74 -27.54
N GLU A 607 39.02 21.61 -27.66
CA GLU A 607 39.60 21.15 -28.93
C GLU A 607 38.50 20.87 -29.97
N GLY A 608 37.48 20.09 -29.59
CA GLY A 608 36.37 19.77 -30.51
C GLY A 608 35.56 21.00 -30.95
N ALA A 609 35.52 22.06 -30.13
CA ALA A 609 34.90 23.33 -30.52
C ALA A 609 35.69 24.08 -31.59
N VAL A 610 37.04 24.00 -31.56
CA VAL A 610 37.92 24.61 -32.56
C VAL A 610 37.78 23.90 -33.91
N GLU A 611 37.74 22.56 -33.93
CA GLU A 611 37.55 21.77 -35.16
C GLU A 611 36.21 22.06 -35.87
N THR A 612 35.18 22.51 -35.13
CA THR A 612 33.87 22.87 -35.71
C THR A 612 33.78 24.30 -36.26
N GLU A 613 34.70 25.20 -35.89
CA GLU A 613 34.71 26.61 -36.34
C GLU A 613 35.66 26.89 -37.51
N THR A 614 36.60 25.98 -37.79
CA THR A 614 37.45 25.94 -39.00
C THR A 614 36.76 25.24 -40.17
#